data_AF-A0AAD8XP00-F1
#
_entry.id   AF-A0AAD8XP00-F1
#
_cell.length_a   1.000
_cell.length_b   1.000
_cell.length_c   1.000
_cell.angle_alpha   90.00
_cell.angle_beta   90.00
_cell.angle_gamma   90.00
#
_symmetry.space_group_name_H-M   'P 1'
#
loop_
_entity.id
_entity.type
_entity.pdbx_description
1 polymer ?
#
loop_
_entity_poly.entity_id
_entity_poly.type
_entity_poly.pdbx_seq_one_letter_code
_entity_poly.pdbx_strand_id
1 'polypeptide(L)'
;MPGLPIEIMTYIANSLNLHDIFNLSLVCKQFRYLVDNNDICRAALETHAPYSADYLATCSSKQYARCLRRLVKLRDAIATAKPYTTALIAHAVDFIYCNGMLCYTENYEVLRLLNLHASSDSEDIIDTRMLLQSVSGVDLANNKYKFRPIHFAHGVLSCLYSPPKTEGRSRLLIINVEKRMLLTAQRLESTSKLFVRNNQDYLYYGTHSVTGDDGFKRWVLRRFDLRTKQWIPGHLDLEDLAGSDIGATVCFEIIDDYFYGLSSLNSFEVYETDSLSYYYGFRLPVGTRERLSHGKHHGV
;
A
#
# COMPACT_ATOMS: atom_id res chain seq x y z
N MET A 1 -36.20 -12.02 -32.00
CA MET A 1 -36.82 -10.97 -31.17
C MET A 1 -36.27 -9.62 -31.58
N PRO A 2 -37.12 -8.58 -31.73
CA PRO A 2 -36.64 -7.21 -31.85
C PRO A 2 -35.86 -6.86 -30.57
N GLY A 3 -34.70 -6.22 -30.73
CA GLY A 3 -33.79 -5.94 -29.61
C GLY A 3 -34.48 -5.08 -28.55
N LEU A 4 -34.38 -5.50 -27.29
CA LEU A 4 -34.75 -4.65 -26.16
C LEU A 4 -34.00 -3.31 -26.26
N PRO A 5 -34.64 -2.19 -25.92
CA PRO A 5 -33.99 -0.88 -25.88
C PRO A 5 -32.75 -0.91 -24.98
N ILE A 6 -31.74 -0.13 -25.34
CA ILE A 6 -30.46 -0.12 -24.62
C ILE A 6 -30.62 0.33 -23.17
N GLU A 7 -31.62 1.15 -22.89
CA GLU A 7 -31.97 1.63 -21.55
C GLU A 7 -32.43 0.47 -20.65
N ILE A 8 -33.28 -0.41 -21.18
CA ILE A 8 -33.75 -1.60 -20.44
C ILE A 8 -32.58 -2.55 -20.18
N MET A 9 -31.72 -2.71 -21.17
CA MET A 9 -30.54 -3.57 -21.04
C MET A 9 -29.51 -3.03 -20.06
N THR A 10 -29.36 -1.70 -19.98
CA THR A 10 -28.53 -1.04 -18.97
C THR A 10 -29.10 -1.24 -17.57
N TYR A 11 -30.43 -1.13 -17.42
CA TYR A 11 -31.11 -1.39 -16.15
C TYR A 11 -30.90 -2.84 -15.68
N ILE A 12 -31.07 -3.81 -16.58
CA ILE A 12 -30.81 -5.23 -16.29
C ILE A 12 -29.35 -5.42 -15.89
N ALA A 13 -28.40 -4.86 -16.66
CA ALA A 13 -26.97 -4.99 -16.37
C ALA A 13 -26.63 -4.44 -14.97
N ASN A 14 -27.16 -3.27 -14.58
CA ASN A 14 -26.89 -2.69 -13.27
C ASN A 14 -27.44 -3.54 -12.10
N SER A 15 -28.49 -4.33 -12.33
CA SER A 15 -29.03 -5.24 -11.32
C SER A 15 -28.22 -6.54 -11.15
N LEU A 16 -27.26 -6.81 -12.04
CA LEU A 16 -26.43 -8.00 -12.04
C LEU A 16 -25.00 -7.66 -11.61
N ASN A 17 -24.31 -8.58 -10.94
CA ASN A 17 -22.89 -8.42 -10.66
C ASN A 17 -22.06 -8.58 -11.97
N LEU A 18 -20.78 -8.17 -11.93
CA LEU A 18 -19.92 -8.20 -13.11
C LEU A 18 -19.77 -9.59 -13.76
N HIS A 19 -19.76 -10.66 -12.96
CA HIS A 19 -19.59 -12.03 -13.44
C HIS A 19 -20.87 -12.52 -14.13
N ASP A 20 -22.04 -12.20 -13.60
CA ASP A 20 -23.34 -12.52 -14.20
C ASP A 20 -23.55 -11.76 -15.51
N ILE A 21 -23.16 -10.48 -15.59
CA ILE A 21 -23.17 -9.72 -16.85
C ILE A 21 -22.30 -10.42 -17.90
N PHE A 22 -21.09 -10.84 -17.51
CA PHE A 22 -20.18 -11.53 -18.40
C PHE A 22 -20.75 -12.88 -18.85
N ASN A 23 -21.27 -13.70 -17.94
CA ASN A 23 -21.88 -14.99 -18.25
C ASN A 23 -23.12 -14.84 -19.15
N LEU A 24 -23.99 -13.86 -18.88
CA LEU A 24 -25.14 -13.56 -19.72
C LEU A 24 -24.72 -13.21 -21.16
N SER A 25 -23.61 -12.48 -21.33
CA SER A 25 -23.06 -12.15 -22.64
C SER A 25 -22.60 -13.38 -23.44
N LEU A 26 -22.32 -14.50 -22.76
CA LEU A 26 -21.92 -15.77 -23.39
C LEU A 26 -23.12 -16.61 -23.83
N VAL A 27 -24.33 -16.35 -23.32
CA VAL A 27 -25.53 -17.14 -23.62
C VAL A 27 -25.95 -17.02 -25.09
N CYS A 28 -25.91 -15.81 -25.66
CA CYS A 28 -26.24 -15.61 -27.07
C CYS A 28 -25.54 -14.40 -27.69
N LYS A 29 -25.46 -14.38 -29.03
CA LYS A 29 -24.83 -13.26 -29.78
C LYS A 29 -25.49 -11.90 -29.48
N GLN A 30 -26.78 -11.89 -29.19
CA GLN A 30 -27.50 -10.65 -28.88
C GLN A 30 -27.01 -10.04 -27.57
N PHE A 31 -26.74 -10.82 -26.52
CA PHE A 31 -26.27 -10.27 -25.24
C PHE A 31 -24.79 -9.86 -25.22
N ARG A 32 -24.07 -10.12 -26.31
CA ARG A 32 -22.64 -9.79 -26.39
C ARG A 32 -22.36 -8.28 -26.22
N TYR A 33 -23.29 -7.41 -26.62
CA TYR A 33 -23.11 -5.97 -26.43
C TYR A 33 -23.04 -5.57 -24.94
N LEU A 34 -23.51 -6.40 -23.99
CA LEU A 34 -23.40 -6.12 -22.55
C LEU A 34 -21.95 -5.99 -22.06
N VAL A 35 -21.01 -6.66 -22.73
CA VAL A 35 -19.57 -6.60 -22.40
C VAL A 35 -18.74 -5.82 -23.43
N ASP A 36 -19.36 -5.34 -24.51
CA ASP A 36 -18.70 -4.60 -25.58
C ASP A 36 -19.12 -3.11 -25.61
N ASN A 37 -20.29 -2.76 -25.07
CA ASN A 37 -20.76 -1.38 -24.97
C ASN A 37 -20.16 -0.68 -23.74
N ASN A 38 -19.46 0.44 -23.97
CA ASN A 38 -18.76 1.16 -22.91
C ASN A 38 -19.69 1.85 -21.91
N ASP A 39 -20.87 2.31 -22.30
CA ASP A 39 -21.77 3.04 -21.40
C ASP A 39 -22.44 2.07 -20.41
N ILE A 40 -22.88 0.91 -20.89
CA ILE A 40 -23.38 -0.17 -20.03
C ILE A 40 -22.28 -0.66 -19.09
N CYS A 41 -21.08 -0.92 -19.62
CA CYS A 41 -19.95 -1.37 -18.81
C CYS A 41 -19.52 -0.31 -17.78
N ARG A 42 -19.59 0.99 -18.12
CA ARG A 42 -19.31 2.08 -17.18
C ARG A 42 -20.28 2.03 -16.01
N ALA A 43 -21.59 2.00 -16.27
CA ALA A 43 -22.60 1.97 -15.23
C ALA A 43 -22.45 0.73 -14.31
N ALA A 44 -22.17 -0.43 -14.90
CA ALA A 44 -21.90 -1.64 -14.13
C ALA A 44 -20.63 -1.55 -13.27
N LEU A 45 -19.54 -0.98 -13.81
CA LEU A 45 -18.28 -0.80 -13.08
C LEU A 45 -18.39 0.24 -11.96
N GLU A 46 -19.10 1.35 -12.21
CA GLU A 46 -19.41 2.37 -11.19
C GLU A 46 -20.20 1.78 -10.02
N THR A 47 -21.11 0.85 -10.31
CA THR A 47 -21.94 0.21 -9.29
C THR A 47 -21.16 -0.87 -8.51
N HIS A 48 -20.42 -1.73 -9.22
CA HIS A 48 -19.90 -2.99 -8.65
C HIS A 48 -18.39 -3.02 -8.43
N ALA A 49 -17.63 -2.04 -8.94
CA ALA A 49 -16.18 -1.95 -8.77
C ALA A 49 -15.62 -0.50 -8.77
N PRO A 50 -16.27 0.49 -8.12
CA PRO A 50 -15.89 1.91 -8.22
C PRO A 50 -14.49 2.23 -7.69
N TYR A 51 -13.96 1.40 -6.79
CA TYR A 51 -12.64 1.60 -6.17
C TYR A 51 -11.56 0.66 -6.73
N SER A 52 -11.88 -0.12 -7.77
CA SER A 52 -10.87 -1.02 -8.37
C SER A 52 -9.82 -0.23 -9.14
N ALA A 53 -8.55 -0.61 -9.00
CA ALA A 53 -7.44 0.05 -9.70
C ALA A 53 -7.63 0.04 -11.22
N ASP A 54 -8.15 -1.06 -11.78
CA ASP A 54 -8.48 -1.17 -13.20
C ASP A 54 -9.57 -0.18 -13.63
N TYR A 55 -10.60 0.04 -12.82
CA TYR A 55 -11.65 1.02 -13.12
C TYR A 55 -11.10 2.45 -13.08
N LEU A 56 -10.38 2.80 -12.02
CA LEU A 56 -9.78 4.13 -11.86
C LEU A 56 -8.83 4.47 -13.02
N ALA A 57 -7.99 3.51 -13.45
CA ALA A 57 -7.12 3.69 -14.62
C ALA A 57 -7.93 3.82 -15.93
N THR A 58 -9.12 3.23 -16.00
CA THR A 58 -9.98 3.25 -17.19
C THR A 58 -10.74 4.57 -17.32
N CYS A 59 -10.98 5.31 -16.24
CA CYS A 59 -11.61 6.62 -16.27
C CYS A 59 -10.93 7.58 -17.28
N SER A 60 -9.60 7.51 -17.38
CA SER A 60 -8.81 8.30 -18.34
C SER A 60 -8.89 7.77 -19.78
N SER A 61 -8.85 6.45 -19.97
CA SER A 61 -8.81 5.82 -21.30
C SER A 61 -10.19 5.60 -21.93
N LYS A 62 -11.25 5.67 -21.13
CA LYS A 62 -12.66 5.39 -21.48
C LYS A 62 -12.91 3.97 -22.05
N GLN A 63 -12.01 3.01 -21.82
CA GLN A 63 -12.11 1.62 -22.29
C GLN A 63 -12.88 0.71 -21.30
N TYR A 64 -14.07 1.11 -20.87
CA TYR A 64 -14.87 0.42 -19.84
C TYR A 64 -15.21 -1.03 -20.19
N ALA A 65 -15.56 -1.31 -21.45
CA ALA A 65 -15.83 -2.66 -21.93
C ALA A 65 -14.61 -3.60 -21.83
N ARG A 66 -13.40 -3.07 -22.04
CA ARG A 66 -12.17 -3.82 -21.84
C ARG A 66 -11.91 -4.05 -20.35
N CYS A 67 -12.11 -3.02 -19.53
CA CYS A 67 -11.95 -3.08 -18.08
C CYS A 67 -12.83 -4.15 -17.45
N LEU A 68 -14.14 -4.17 -17.75
CA LEU A 68 -15.07 -5.18 -17.24
C LEU A 68 -14.61 -6.60 -17.59
N ARG A 69 -14.30 -6.85 -18.87
CA ARG A 69 -13.81 -8.17 -19.30
C ARG A 69 -12.49 -8.56 -18.63
N ARG A 70 -11.57 -7.61 -18.42
CA ARG A 70 -10.31 -7.85 -17.71
C ARG A 70 -10.55 -8.21 -16.25
N LEU A 71 -11.39 -7.44 -15.55
CA LEU A 71 -11.70 -7.66 -14.14
C LEU A 71 -12.35 -9.02 -13.89
N VAL A 72 -13.32 -9.40 -14.72
CA VAL A 72 -13.97 -10.72 -14.61
C VAL A 72 -12.95 -11.83 -14.83
N LYS A 73 -12.17 -11.78 -15.92
CA LYS A 73 -11.12 -12.77 -16.20
C LYS A 73 -10.06 -12.83 -15.10
N LEU A 74 -9.72 -11.69 -14.50
CA LEU A 74 -8.75 -11.63 -13.40
C LEU A 74 -9.31 -12.29 -12.14
N ARG A 75 -10.56 -12.01 -11.79
CA ARG A 75 -11.25 -12.68 -10.67
C ARG A 75 -11.34 -14.19 -10.90
N ASP A 76 -11.69 -14.61 -12.10
CA ASP A 76 -11.75 -16.03 -12.47
C ASP A 76 -10.37 -16.68 -12.40
N ALA A 77 -9.34 -16.00 -12.90
CA ALA A 77 -7.97 -16.50 -12.86
C ALA A 77 -7.46 -16.67 -11.42
N ILE A 78 -7.80 -15.73 -10.52
CA ILE A 78 -7.48 -15.82 -9.09
C ILE A 78 -8.26 -16.97 -8.45
N ALA A 79 -9.57 -17.05 -8.67
CA ALA A 79 -10.43 -18.06 -8.07
C ALA A 79 -10.08 -19.49 -8.52
N THR A 80 -9.63 -19.64 -9.77
CA THR A 80 -9.31 -20.94 -10.37
C THR A 80 -7.82 -21.27 -10.36
N ALA A 81 -6.96 -20.32 -9.95
CA ALA A 81 -5.51 -20.36 -10.10
C ALA A 81 -5.06 -20.73 -11.54
N LYS A 82 -5.82 -20.29 -12.57
CA LYS A 82 -5.56 -20.60 -13.98
C LYS A 82 -5.44 -19.33 -14.85
N PRO A 83 -4.44 -19.26 -15.73
CA PRO A 83 -3.33 -20.21 -15.88
C PRO A 83 -2.37 -20.13 -14.68
N TYR A 84 -1.89 -21.29 -14.23
CA TYR A 84 -0.83 -21.33 -13.23
C TYR A 84 0.51 -21.18 -13.94
N THR A 85 1.25 -20.13 -13.60
CA THR A 85 2.63 -19.93 -14.03
C THR A 85 3.45 -19.44 -12.86
N THR A 86 4.70 -19.90 -12.78
CA THR A 86 5.67 -19.46 -11.79
C THR A 86 6.96 -19.12 -12.50
N ALA A 87 7.48 -17.92 -12.24
CA ALA A 87 8.77 -17.48 -12.75
C ALA A 87 9.65 -17.03 -11.59
N LEU A 88 10.93 -17.35 -11.67
CA LEU A 88 11.93 -16.79 -10.78
C LEU A 88 12.30 -15.39 -11.32
N ILE A 89 11.90 -14.35 -10.59
CA ILE A 89 12.17 -12.96 -10.99
C ILE A 89 13.59 -12.56 -10.58
N ALA A 90 13.98 -12.81 -9.32
CA ALA A 90 15.27 -12.39 -8.81
C ALA A 90 15.72 -13.19 -7.59
N HIS A 91 17.05 -13.20 -7.36
CA HIS A 91 17.66 -13.63 -6.11
C HIS A 91 17.82 -12.41 -5.17
N ALA A 92 16.77 -12.13 -4.39
CA ALA A 92 16.73 -11.01 -3.48
C ALA A 92 17.11 -11.40 -2.04
N VAL A 93 17.82 -10.51 -1.34
CA VAL A 93 18.07 -10.66 0.10
C VAL A 93 16.89 -10.11 0.92
N ASP A 94 16.29 -9.02 0.46
CA ASP A 94 15.07 -8.43 1.00
C ASP A 94 14.23 -7.89 -0.15
N PHE A 95 12.91 -7.92 -0.02
CA PHE A 95 11.98 -7.41 -1.02
C PHE A 95 10.68 -6.92 -0.40
N ILE A 96 10.01 -6.04 -1.14
CA ILE A 96 8.62 -5.66 -0.93
C ILE A 96 7.90 -5.70 -2.29
N TYR A 97 6.62 -6.03 -2.25
CA TYR A 97 5.72 -5.84 -3.39
C TYR A 97 4.60 -4.91 -2.96
N CYS A 98 4.52 -3.73 -3.56
CA CYS A 98 3.52 -2.71 -3.22
C CYS A 98 2.99 -2.07 -4.50
N ASN A 99 1.67 -2.07 -4.68
CA ASN A 99 0.98 -1.40 -5.79
C ASN A 99 1.53 -1.75 -7.19
N GLY A 100 1.87 -3.03 -7.42
CA GLY A 100 2.41 -3.48 -8.71
C GLY A 100 3.91 -3.28 -8.89
N MET A 101 4.56 -2.60 -7.95
CA MET A 101 6.01 -2.41 -7.94
C MET A 101 6.67 -3.46 -7.05
N LEU A 102 7.59 -4.23 -7.62
CA LEU A 102 8.50 -5.08 -6.88
C LEU A 102 9.78 -4.28 -6.62
N CYS A 103 10.10 -4.04 -5.35
CA CYS A 103 11.35 -3.42 -4.95
C CYS A 103 12.16 -4.44 -4.16
N TYR A 104 13.40 -4.69 -4.55
CA TYR A 104 14.23 -5.69 -3.91
C TYR A 104 15.71 -5.32 -3.92
N THR A 105 16.46 -5.90 -3.01
CA THR A 105 17.89 -5.65 -2.87
C THR A 105 18.71 -6.90 -3.13
N GLU A 106 19.68 -6.75 -4.01
CA GLU A 106 20.68 -7.75 -4.37
C GLU A 106 21.96 -7.44 -3.58
N ASN A 107 22.41 -8.40 -2.76
CA ASN A 107 23.60 -8.29 -1.91
C ASN A 107 23.67 -7.03 -1.01
N TYR A 108 22.52 -6.40 -0.71
CA TYR A 108 22.40 -5.09 -0.03
C TYR A 108 23.08 -3.90 -0.74
N GLU A 109 23.73 -4.11 -1.87
CA GLU A 109 24.49 -3.09 -2.60
C GLU A 109 23.70 -2.48 -3.75
N VAL A 110 22.82 -3.28 -4.36
CA VAL A 110 22.03 -2.87 -5.52
C VAL A 110 20.56 -2.99 -5.17
N LEU A 111 19.85 -1.86 -5.24
CA LEU A 111 18.40 -1.80 -5.11
C LEU A 111 17.78 -1.76 -6.51
N ARG A 112 16.81 -2.64 -6.77
CA ARG A 112 16.13 -2.78 -8.05
C ARG A 112 14.64 -2.56 -7.88
N LEU A 113 14.04 -1.85 -8.82
CA LEU A 113 12.61 -1.61 -8.90
C LEU A 113 12.09 -2.11 -10.25
N LEU A 114 11.08 -2.98 -10.18
CA LEU A 114 10.45 -3.60 -11.34
C LEU A 114 8.93 -3.38 -11.30
N ASN A 115 8.39 -2.72 -12.33
CA ASN A 115 6.95 -2.51 -12.45
C ASN A 115 6.28 -3.70 -13.15
N LEU A 116 5.75 -4.62 -12.34
CA LEU A 116 5.10 -5.84 -12.81
C LEU A 116 3.73 -5.57 -13.43
N HIS A 117 3.02 -4.53 -12.98
CA HIS A 117 1.71 -4.17 -13.52
C HIS A 117 1.77 -3.56 -14.92
N ALA A 118 2.83 -2.81 -15.22
CA ALA A 118 3.06 -2.24 -16.55
C ALA A 118 3.71 -3.22 -17.53
N SER A 119 4.00 -4.46 -17.11
CA SER A 119 4.78 -5.43 -17.88
C SER A 119 6.10 -4.80 -18.37
N SER A 120 6.79 -4.08 -17.49
CA SER A 120 8.03 -3.41 -17.86
C SER A 120 9.15 -4.42 -18.09
N ASP A 121 9.84 -4.30 -19.22
CA ASP A 121 11.00 -5.13 -19.57
C ASP A 121 12.32 -4.58 -18.96
N SER A 122 12.26 -3.48 -18.22
CA SER A 122 13.42 -2.80 -17.66
C SER A 122 13.27 -2.52 -16.17
N GLU A 123 14.37 -2.58 -15.45
CA GLU A 123 14.44 -2.25 -14.02
C GLU A 123 15.09 -0.89 -13.80
N ASP A 124 14.57 -0.13 -12.83
CA ASP A 124 15.29 1.00 -12.27
C ASP A 124 16.30 0.46 -11.24
N ILE A 125 17.58 0.69 -11.52
CA ILE A 125 18.70 0.23 -10.69
C ILE A 125 19.27 1.41 -9.91
N ILE A 126 19.35 1.26 -8.59
CA ILE A 126 19.91 2.24 -7.67
C ILE A 126 21.10 1.61 -6.96
N ASP A 127 22.29 2.16 -7.20
CA ASP A 127 23.48 1.82 -6.43
C ASP A 127 23.37 2.44 -5.04
N THR A 128 23.30 1.59 -4.01
CA THR A 128 23.09 2.03 -2.64
C THR A 128 24.32 2.74 -2.08
N ARG A 129 25.54 2.41 -2.50
CA ARG A 129 26.75 3.10 -2.04
C ARG A 129 26.79 4.51 -2.61
N MET A 130 26.55 4.67 -3.90
CA MET A 130 26.46 5.98 -4.56
C MET A 130 25.38 6.85 -3.92
N LEU A 131 24.22 6.26 -3.60
CA LEU A 131 23.17 6.96 -2.86
C LEU A 131 23.65 7.41 -1.47
N LEU A 132 24.28 6.52 -0.71
CA LEU A 132 24.72 6.77 0.66
C LEU A 132 25.90 7.75 0.76
N GLN A 133 26.69 7.93 -0.30
CA GLN A 133 27.78 8.93 -0.34
C GLN A 133 27.27 10.35 -0.09
N SER A 134 26.03 10.63 -0.49
CA SER A 134 25.38 11.93 -0.26
C SER A 134 24.83 12.11 1.16
N VAL A 135 24.87 11.06 2.00
CA VAL A 135 24.28 11.07 3.34
C VAL A 135 25.33 11.40 4.40
N SER A 136 25.16 12.56 5.05
CA SER A 136 26.09 12.99 6.09
C SER A 136 26.12 12.04 7.29
N GLY A 137 27.34 11.64 7.69
CA GLY A 137 27.58 10.77 8.85
C GLY A 137 27.23 9.30 8.61
N VAL A 138 27.30 8.84 7.36
CA VAL A 138 27.38 7.42 7.01
C VAL A 138 28.84 7.10 6.71
N ASP A 139 29.38 6.08 7.39
CA ASP A 139 30.69 5.53 7.06
C ASP A 139 30.52 4.45 5.99
N LEU A 140 31.20 4.63 4.86
CA LEU A 140 31.19 3.71 3.73
C LEU A 140 32.49 2.90 3.63
N ALA A 141 33.42 3.03 4.58
CA ALA A 141 34.61 2.20 4.63
C ALA A 141 34.27 0.72 4.85
N ASN A 142 33.14 0.45 5.52
CA ASN A 142 32.66 -0.90 5.76
C ASN A 142 31.47 -1.26 4.86
N ASN A 143 31.64 -2.31 4.04
CA ASN A 143 30.60 -2.80 3.14
C ASN A 143 29.54 -3.67 3.85
N LYS A 144 29.63 -3.89 5.17
CA LYS A 144 28.73 -4.78 5.93
C LYS A 144 27.43 -4.11 6.41
N TYR A 145 26.95 -3.10 5.71
CA TYR A 145 25.64 -2.51 6.01
C TYR A 145 24.50 -3.35 5.40
N LYS A 146 23.29 -3.18 5.94
CA LYS A 146 22.07 -3.70 5.32
C LYS A 146 21.26 -2.55 4.76
N PHE A 147 20.76 -2.71 3.55
CA PHE A 147 19.87 -1.76 2.89
C PHE A 147 18.62 -2.50 2.46
N ARG A 148 17.45 -2.09 2.96
CA ARG A 148 16.21 -2.87 2.76
C ARG A 148 15.05 -1.96 2.35
N PRO A 149 14.28 -2.29 1.31
CA PRO A 149 13.08 -1.54 0.99
C PRO A 149 12.00 -1.79 2.06
N ILE A 150 11.22 -0.76 2.40
CA ILE A 150 10.17 -0.83 3.44
C ILE A 150 8.79 -0.58 2.81
N HIS A 151 8.67 0.44 1.97
CA HIS A 151 7.41 0.83 1.37
C HIS A 151 7.62 1.59 0.06
N PHE A 152 6.72 1.41 -0.90
CA PHE A 152 6.68 2.16 -2.15
C PHE A 152 5.26 2.62 -2.43
N ALA A 153 5.07 3.94 -2.58
CA ALA A 153 3.81 4.53 -3.01
C ALA A 153 4.05 5.92 -3.63
N HIS A 154 3.23 6.30 -4.62
CA HIS A 154 3.27 7.63 -5.24
C HIS A 154 4.66 8.05 -5.76
N GLY A 155 5.42 7.10 -6.34
CA GLY A 155 6.78 7.35 -6.85
C GLY A 155 7.84 7.57 -5.76
N VAL A 156 7.49 7.39 -4.49
CA VAL A 156 8.37 7.52 -3.34
C VAL A 156 8.71 6.14 -2.79
N LEU A 157 9.99 5.84 -2.71
CA LEU A 157 10.53 4.64 -2.09
C LEU A 157 11.12 4.96 -0.72
N SER A 158 10.74 4.17 0.28
CA SER A 158 11.27 4.25 1.64
C SER A 158 12.17 3.05 1.91
N CYS A 159 13.40 3.30 2.38
CA CYS A 159 14.40 2.26 2.64
C CYS A 159 15.00 2.38 4.04
N LEU A 160 15.28 1.25 4.66
CA LEU A 160 16.03 1.17 5.91
C LEU A 160 17.50 0.90 5.62
N TYR A 161 18.35 1.86 5.94
CA TYR A 161 19.78 1.65 6.08
C TYR A 161 20.09 1.23 7.52
N SER A 162 20.79 0.11 7.69
CA SER A 162 21.29 -0.37 8.97
C SER A 162 22.81 -0.52 8.90
N PRO A 163 23.58 0.34 9.60
CA PRO A 163 25.01 0.17 9.68
C PRO A 163 25.37 -1.10 10.47
N PRO A 164 26.63 -1.56 10.38
CA PRO A 164 27.20 -2.46 11.38
C PRO A 164 26.94 -1.96 12.80
N LYS A 165 26.75 -2.88 13.76
CA LYS A 165 26.39 -2.54 15.15
C LYS A 165 27.34 -1.54 15.83
N THR A 166 28.58 -1.47 15.37
CA THR A 166 29.65 -0.60 15.88
C THR A 166 29.67 0.81 15.26
N GLU A 167 28.94 1.04 14.17
CA GLU A 167 29.12 2.23 13.30
C GLU A 167 27.96 3.23 13.36
N GLY A 168 27.00 3.02 14.26
CA GLY A 168 26.00 4.02 14.60
C GLY A 168 24.57 3.54 14.50
N ARG A 169 23.65 4.49 14.31
CA ARG A 169 22.20 4.23 14.28
C ARG A 169 21.69 4.06 12.86
N SER A 170 20.68 3.21 12.71
CA SER A 170 19.94 3.03 11.45
C SER A 170 19.30 4.34 10.98
N ARG A 171 19.11 4.44 9.67
CA ARG A 171 18.51 5.60 9.01
C ARG A 171 17.36 5.18 8.10
N LEU A 172 16.31 5.98 8.08
CA LEU A 172 15.24 5.90 7.10
C LEU A 172 15.55 6.83 5.93
N LEU A 173 15.74 6.27 4.75
CA LEU A 173 15.98 7.00 3.52
C LEU A 173 14.69 7.09 2.72
N ILE A 174 14.35 8.29 2.28
CA ILE A 174 13.19 8.54 1.42
C ILE A 174 13.71 9.00 0.07
N ILE A 175 13.38 8.26 -0.99
CA ILE A 175 13.89 8.45 -2.33
C ILE A 175 12.72 8.74 -3.26
N ASN A 176 12.78 9.83 -4.01
CA ASN A 176 11.89 10.03 -5.14
C ASN A 176 12.50 9.33 -6.36
N VAL A 177 11.84 8.27 -6.83
CA VAL A 177 12.36 7.39 -7.88
C VAL A 177 12.37 8.10 -9.22
N GLU A 178 11.28 8.80 -9.56
CA GLU A 178 11.15 9.52 -10.83
C GLU A 178 12.20 10.62 -10.99
N LYS A 179 12.46 11.37 -9.92
CA LYS A 179 13.45 12.46 -9.88
C LYS A 179 14.85 11.97 -9.54
N ARG A 180 15.04 10.67 -9.29
CA ARG A 180 16.30 10.04 -8.83
C ARG A 180 16.99 10.82 -7.71
N MET A 181 16.19 11.26 -6.73
CA MET A 181 16.63 12.21 -5.71
C MET A 181 16.36 11.66 -4.32
N LEU A 182 17.39 11.70 -3.46
CA LEU A 182 17.23 11.49 -2.03
C LEU A 182 16.51 12.70 -1.41
N LEU A 183 15.33 12.48 -0.84
CA LEU A 183 14.54 13.52 -0.18
C LEU A 183 15.02 13.78 1.24
N THR A 184 15.31 12.72 2.00
CA THR A 184 15.83 12.81 3.36
C THR A 184 16.47 11.50 3.80
N ALA A 185 17.35 11.59 4.81
CA ALA A 185 17.98 10.44 5.48
C ALA A 185 17.87 10.63 7.00
N GLN A 186 16.73 10.24 7.56
CA GLN A 186 16.39 10.47 8.95
C GLN A 186 17.05 9.44 9.86
N ARG A 187 17.78 9.90 10.88
CA ARG A 187 18.28 9.03 11.94
C ARG A 187 17.12 8.47 12.76
N LEU A 188 17.10 7.17 12.96
CA LEU A 188 16.07 6.49 13.74
C LEU A 188 16.54 6.28 15.18
N GLU A 189 15.65 6.56 16.13
CA GLU A 189 15.86 6.23 17.55
C GLU A 189 15.58 4.75 17.83
N SER A 190 14.67 4.14 17.07
CA SER A 190 14.36 2.73 17.13
C SER A 190 13.99 2.21 15.74
N THR A 191 14.24 0.93 15.50
CA THR A 191 13.78 0.19 14.32
C THR A 191 12.73 -0.87 14.70
N SER A 192 12.28 -0.88 15.95
CA SER A 192 11.32 -1.87 16.45
C SER A 192 9.99 -1.71 15.73
N LYS A 193 9.60 -2.75 15.00
CA LYS A 193 8.37 -2.83 14.21
C LYS A 193 8.18 -1.61 13.28
N LEU A 194 9.28 -1.13 12.69
CA LEU A 194 9.26 0.02 11.79
C LEU A 194 8.31 -0.21 10.61
N PHE A 195 7.44 0.75 10.33
CA PHE A 195 6.66 0.81 9.10
C PHE A 195 6.67 2.21 8.50
N VAL A 196 6.30 2.28 7.22
CA VAL A 196 6.14 3.55 6.48
C VAL A 196 4.88 3.50 5.64
N ARG A 197 4.14 4.61 5.58
CA ARG A 197 3.00 4.84 4.69
C ARG A 197 3.06 6.27 4.14
N ASN A 198 2.72 6.45 2.86
CA ASN A 198 2.69 7.79 2.27
C ASN A 198 1.60 7.94 1.21
N ASN A 199 1.02 9.13 1.16
CA ASN A 199 0.33 9.60 -0.03
C ASN A 199 1.32 10.43 -0.89
N GLN A 200 0.79 11.24 -1.80
CA GLN A 200 1.58 12.15 -2.65
C GLN A 200 2.23 13.32 -1.89
N ASP A 201 1.72 13.68 -0.71
CA ASP A 201 2.06 14.93 -0.01
C ASP A 201 2.79 14.71 1.31
N TYR A 202 2.44 13.65 2.03
CA TYR A 202 2.95 13.34 3.36
C TYR A 202 3.36 11.88 3.47
N LEU A 203 4.40 11.67 4.27
CA LEU A 203 4.90 10.37 4.66
C LEU A 203 4.86 10.24 6.18
N TYR A 204 4.38 9.11 6.65
CA TYR A 204 4.38 8.72 8.05
C TYR A 204 5.28 7.50 8.21
N TYR A 205 6.14 7.52 9.21
CA TYR A 205 6.73 6.30 9.73
C TYR A 205 6.34 6.11 11.18
N GLY A 206 6.24 4.85 11.59
CA GLY A 206 5.95 4.51 12.97
C GLY A 206 6.87 3.44 13.53
N THR A 207 7.10 3.49 14.83
CA THR A 207 7.87 2.50 15.59
C THR A 207 7.16 2.13 16.87
N HIS A 208 7.26 0.87 17.27
CA HIS A 208 6.70 0.37 18.53
C HIS A 208 7.79 0.40 19.61
N SER A 209 8.02 1.59 20.18
CA SER A 209 9.28 1.86 20.90
C SER A 209 9.17 2.69 22.18
N VAL A 210 8.09 3.45 22.39
CA VAL A 210 7.94 4.24 23.62
C VAL A 210 7.22 3.40 24.66
N THR A 211 7.80 3.29 25.85
CA THR A 211 7.13 2.66 26.99
C THR A 211 6.34 3.74 27.72
N GLY A 212 5.03 3.56 27.89
CA GLY A 212 4.25 4.48 28.72
C GLY A 212 4.23 4.07 30.19
N ASP A 213 3.46 4.81 30.98
CA ASP A 213 3.53 4.74 32.45
C ASP A 213 3.06 3.40 33.03
N ASP A 214 2.25 2.65 32.26
CA ASP A 214 1.80 1.29 32.57
C ASP A 214 2.84 0.20 32.23
N GLY A 215 4.01 0.57 31.71
CA GLY A 215 5.07 -0.36 31.31
C GLY A 215 4.88 -0.99 29.93
N PHE A 216 3.77 -0.71 29.23
CA PHE A 216 3.54 -1.23 27.89
C PHE A 216 4.16 -0.34 26.81
N LYS A 217 4.66 -0.99 25.75
CA LYS A 217 5.16 -0.30 24.56
C LYS A 217 4.00 0.23 23.73
N ARG A 218 4.17 1.43 23.21
CA ARG A 218 3.22 2.19 22.39
C ARG A 218 3.83 2.50 21.03
N TRP A 219 2.94 2.72 20.08
CA TRP A 219 3.29 3.18 18.75
C TRP A 219 3.55 4.67 18.75
N VAL A 220 4.62 5.07 18.07
CA VAL A 220 4.98 6.47 17.87
C VAL A 220 5.04 6.75 16.39
N LEU A 221 4.32 7.77 15.95
CA LEU A 221 4.33 8.21 14.56
C LEU A 221 5.15 9.49 14.41
N ARG A 222 5.89 9.55 13.31
CA ARG A 222 6.56 10.76 12.84
C ARG A 222 6.17 11.05 11.41
N ARG A 223 6.15 12.34 11.09
CA ARG A 223 5.61 12.85 9.83
C ARG A 223 6.64 13.65 9.06
N PHE A 224 6.69 13.40 7.77
CA PHE A 224 7.50 14.10 6.79
C PHE A 224 6.59 14.72 5.73
N ASP A 225 6.81 15.99 5.42
CA ASP A 225 6.17 16.68 4.31
C ASP A 225 7.05 16.50 3.06
N LEU A 226 6.50 15.81 2.05
CA LEU A 226 7.20 15.50 0.80
C LEU A 226 7.38 16.73 -0.09
N ARG A 227 6.51 17.75 0.04
CA ARG A 227 6.58 18.99 -0.73
C ARG A 227 7.67 19.91 -0.21
N THR A 228 7.67 20.16 1.10
CA THR A 228 8.66 21.04 1.75
C THR A 228 9.97 20.31 2.05
N LYS A 229 9.99 18.97 1.97
CA LYS A 229 11.11 18.09 2.30
C LYS A 229 11.56 18.23 3.75
N GLN A 230 10.63 18.44 4.66
CA GLN A 230 10.91 18.69 6.08
C GLN A 230 10.19 17.69 6.98
N TRP A 231 10.90 17.26 8.02
CA TRP A 231 10.29 16.55 9.14
C TRP A 231 9.48 17.55 9.96
N ILE A 232 8.23 17.19 10.21
CA ILE A 232 7.38 18.03 11.04
C ILE A 232 7.78 17.78 12.50
N PRO A 233 8.11 18.84 13.28
CA PRO A 233 8.54 18.68 14.66
C PRO A 233 7.52 17.96 15.53
N GLY A 234 8.03 17.20 16.49
CA GLY A 234 7.24 16.37 17.40
C GLY A 234 6.99 14.97 16.87
N HIS A 235 6.17 14.24 17.63
CA HIS A 235 5.73 12.90 17.31
C HIS A 235 4.30 12.71 17.85
N LEU A 236 3.59 11.71 17.35
CA LEU A 236 2.27 11.34 17.84
C LEU A 236 2.37 9.99 18.53
N ASP A 237 2.14 9.97 19.84
CA ASP A 237 2.02 8.74 20.61
C ASP A 237 0.60 8.20 20.46
N LEU A 238 0.47 6.94 20.06
CA LEU A 238 -0.80 6.24 19.95
C LEU A 238 -1.01 5.45 21.25
N GLU A 239 -1.48 6.15 22.27
CA GLU A 239 -1.59 5.61 23.63
C GLU A 239 -2.56 4.44 23.75
N ASP A 240 -3.64 4.46 22.97
CA ASP A 240 -4.74 3.49 23.07
C ASP A 240 -4.66 2.35 22.03
N LEU A 241 -3.64 2.35 21.16
CA LEU A 241 -3.53 1.34 20.11
C LEU A 241 -2.73 0.12 20.61
N ALA A 242 -3.45 -0.89 21.08
CA ALA A 242 -2.88 -2.18 21.42
C ALA A 242 -2.41 -2.98 20.18
N GLY A 243 -1.51 -3.94 20.38
CA GLY A 243 -0.97 -4.79 19.32
C GLY A 243 0.37 -4.30 18.77
N SER A 244 1.20 -5.24 18.31
CA SER A 244 2.58 -4.95 17.91
C SER A 244 3.01 -5.61 16.60
N ASP A 245 2.21 -6.54 16.09
CA ASP A 245 2.50 -7.30 14.88
C ASP A 245 1.71 -6.74 13.71
N ILE A 246 2.39 -5.93 12.89
CA ILE A 246 1.81 -5.33 11.69
C ILE A 246 1.36 -6.43 10.73
N GLY A 247 0.11 -6.35 10.28
CA GLY A 247 -0.53 -7.33 9.40
C GLY A 247 -1.16 -8.51 10.14
N ALA A 248 -1.01 -8.60 11.46
CA ALA A 248 -1.63 -9.65 12.27
C ALA A 248 -2.50 -9.08 13.40
N THR A 249 -1.92 -8.26 14.28
CA THR A 249 -2.63 -7.65 15.43
C THR A 249 -2.89 -6.16 15.22
N VAL A 250 -2.14 -5.51 14.34
CA VAL A 250 -2.31 -4.09 14.00
C VAL A 250 -2.13 -3.84 12.51
N CYS A 251 -2.80 -2.84 11.96
CA CYS A 251 -2.66 -2.41 10.57
C CYS A 251 -2.64 -0.88 10.50
N PHE A 252 -1.81 -0.33 9.62
CA PHE A 252 -1.73 1.09 9.33
C PHE A 252 -1.85 1.30 7.83
N GLU A 253 -2.68 2.27 7.43
CA GLU A 253 -2.84 2.61 6.02
C GLU A 253 -3.29 4.05 5.82
N ILE A 254 -3.00 4.63 4.66
CA ILE A 254 -3.54 5.93 4.24
C ILE A 254 -4.57 5.70 3.15
N ILE A 255 -5.82 6.13 3.41
CA ILE A 255 -6.95 6.00 2.48
C ILE A 255 -7.68 7.34 2.44
N ASP A 256 -7.93 7.88 1.25
CA ASP A 256 -8.67 9.13 1.03
C ASP A 256 -8.19 10.31 1.90
N ASP A 257 -6.87 10.50 2.01
CA ASP A 257 -6.23 11.52 2.85
C ASP A 257 -6.50 11.41 4.37
N TYR A 258 -6.87 10.21 4.83
CA TYR A 258 -6.88 9.87 6.26
C TYR A 258 -5.85 8.78 6.54
N PHE A 259 -5.11 8.96 7.63
CA PHE A 259 -4.26 7.92 8.19
C PHE A 259 -5.11 7.09 9.16
N TYR A 260 -5.15 5.78 8.94
CA TYR A 260 -5.87 4.82 9.75
C TYR A 260 -4.89 3.97 10.56
N GLY A 261 -5.25 3.69 11.81
CA GLY A 261 -4.68 2.62 12.59
C GLY A 261 -5.78 1.72 13.11
N LEU A 262 -5.65 0.42 12.86
CA LEU A 262 -6.62 -0.61 13.24
C LEU A 262 -5.91 -1.67 14.08
N SER A 263 -6.54 -2.11 15.16
CA SER A 263 -6.07 -3.20 16.01
C SER A 263 -7.18 -4.21 16.24
N SER A 264 -6.82 -5.49 16.25
CA SER A 264 -7.71 -6.58 16.68
C SER A 264 -7.64 -6.85 18.19
N LEU A 265 -6.82 -6.09 18.92
CA LEU A 265 -6.68 -6.19 20.37
C LEU A 265 -7.41 -5.04 21.06
N ASN A 266 -8.08 -5.35 22.16
CA ASN A 266 -8.88 -4.41 22.96
C ASN A 266 -8.13 -3.79 24.13
N SER A 267 -7.01 -4.40 24.53
CA SER A 267 -6.20 -3.99 25.68
C SER A 267 -4.77 -4.49 25.51
N PHE A 268 -3.86 -3.91 26.29
CA PHE A 268 -2.46 -4.33 26.34
C PHE A 268 -2.25 -5.61 27.16
N GLU A 269 -3.26 -6.01 27.95
CA GLU A 269 -3.29 -7.24 28.73
C GLU A 269 -3.97 -8.36 27.93
N VAL A 270 -3.38 -9.56 27.93
CA VAL A 270 -3.95 -10.71 27.20
C VAL A 270 -5.06 -11.33 28.07
N TYR A 271 -6.28 -10.83 27.95
CA TYR A 271 -7.45 -11.55 28.43
C TYR A 271 -8.08 -12.30 27.26
N GLU A 272 -8.19 -13.63 27.38
CA GLU A 272 -9.11 -14.40 26.55
C GLU A 272 -10.52 -13.88 26.84
N THR A 273 -11.08 -13.11 25.91
CA THR A 273 -12.45 -12.63 26.01
C THR A 273 -13.28 -13.26 24.90
N ASP A 274 -14.41 -13.82 25.30
CA ASP A 274 -15.33 -14.62 24.50
C ASP A 274 -15.71 -14.01 23.14
N SER A 275 -15.59 -14.87 22.12
CA SER A 275 -16.33 -15.00 20.84
C SER A 275 -16.77 -13.77 20.00
N LEU A 276 -16.35 -12.55 20.30
CA LEU A 276 -16.67 -11.38 19.47
C LEU A 276 -15.38 -10.78 18.91
N SER A 277 -15.26 -10.75 17.58
CA SER A 277 -14.15 -10.10 16.88
C SER A 277 -14.30 -8.58 17.02
N TYR A 278 -13.65 -8.02 18.04
CA TYR A 278 -13.59 -6.58 18.24
C TYR A 278 -12.42 -5.98 17.46
N TYR A 279 -12.67 -4.83 16.83
CA TYR A 279 -11.62 -4.00 16.23
C TYR A 279 -11.63 -2.63 16.89
N TYR A 280 -10.47 -2.19 17.36
CA TYR A 280 -10.23 -0.80 17.69
C TYR A 280 -9.70 -0.08 16.46
N GLY A 281 -10.24 1.10 16.15
CA GLY A 281 -9.82 1.88 14.99
C GLY A 281 -9.79 3.37 15.31
N PHE A 282 -8.75 4.04 14.82
CA PHE A 282 -8.73 5.50 14.76
C PHE A 282 -8.44 5.94 13.33
N ARG A 283 -8.84 7.18 13.04
CA ARG A 283 -8.43 7.88 11.82
C ARG A 283 -8.05 9.31 12.16
N LEU A 284 -7.09 9.86 11.43
CA LEU A 284 -6.74 11.26 11.49
C LEU A 284 -6.55 11.82 10.08
N PRO A 285 -6.96 13.08 9.80
CA PRO A 285 -6.68 13.70 8.52
C PRO A 285 -5.17 13.84 8.31
N VAL A 286 -4.69 13.43 7.15
CA VAL A 286 -3.31 13.59 6.74
C VAL A 286 -2.98 15.09 6.63
N GLY A 287 -1.84 15.50 7.17
CA GLY A 287 -1.37 16.89 7.12
C GLY A 287 -1.94 17.84 8.18
N THR A 288 -2.98 17.46 8.93
CA THR A 288 -3.55 18.33 9.98
C THR A 288 -2.70 18.30 11.26
N ARG A 289 -2.66 19.40 12.02
CA ARG A 289 -1.91 19.53 13.29
C ARG A 289 -2.70 19.10 14.53
N GLU A 290 -3.93 18.64 14.37
CA GLU A 290 -4.88 18.48 15.47
C GLU A 290 -4.73 17.16 16.22
N ARG A 291 -5.05 17.22 17.52
CA ARG A 291 -5.13 16.08 18.44
C ARG A 291 -6.25 15.13 18.00
N LEU A 292 -6.00 13.83 18.19
CA LEU A 292 -6.88 12.71 17.81
C LEU A 292 -8.37 12.98 18.12
N SER A 293 -9.22 12.97 17.09
CA SER A 293 -10.67 12.82 17.26
C SER A 293 -10.98 11.35 17.46
N HIS A 294 -11.45 10.99 18.66
CA HIS A 294 -11.72 9.60 19.05
C HIS A 294 -13.08 9.18 18.50
N GLY A 295 -13.12 8.13 17.68
CA GLY A 295 -14.35 7.51 17.22
C GLY A 295 -14.37 6.04 17.61
N LYS A 296 -15.07 5.68 18.70
CA LYS A 296 -15.40 4.28 18.97
C LYS A 296 -16.45 3.83 17.95
N HIS A 297 -16.02 3.25 16.84
CA HIS A 297 -16.95 2.55 15.95
C HIS A 297 -17.26 1.17 16.55
N HIS A 298 -18.44 1.04 17.14
CA HIS A 298 -19.01 -0.27 17.44
C HIS A 298 -19.61 -0.79 16.14
N GLY A 299 -18.95 -1.77 15.52
CA GLY A 299 -19.54 -2.54 14.43
C GLY A 299 -20.69 -3.37 14.97
N VAL A 300 -21.86 -3.23 14.36
CA VAL A 300 -22.96 -4.19 14.41
C VAL A 300 -22.81 -5.12 13.23
#